data_AF-A0A9J5Y260-F1
#
_entry.id   AF-A0A9J5Y260-F1
#
_cell.length_a   1.000
_cell.length_b   1.000
_cell.length_c   1.000
_cell.angle_alpha   90.00
_cell.angle_beta   90.00
_cell.angle_gamma   90.00
#
_symmetry.space_group_name_H-M   'P 1'
#
loop_
_entity.id
_entity.type
_entity.pdbx_description
1 polymer ?
#
loop_
_entity_poly.entity_id
_entity_poly.type
_entity_poly.pdbx_seq_one_letter_code
_entity_poly.pdbx_strand_id
1 'polypeptide(L)' 'MISWGDDRGKILENGEFLTLSLDKLSGSGFQSKKEYLFAKVDMQIKLVPGNSAGTVTTFYLSSQGTSMMK' A
#
# COMPACT_ATOMS: atom_id res chain seq x y z
N MET A 1 7.00 3.53 -2.69
CA MET A 1 7.56 2.51 -3.60
C MET A 1 6.72 1.26 -3.47
N ILE A 2 6.57 0.49 -4.54
CA ILE A 2 5.93 -0.82 -4.44
C ILE A 2 6.83 -1.71 -3.59
N SER A 3 6.29 -2.26 -2.49
CA SER A 3 7.03 -3.13 -1.57
C SER A 3 6.84 -4.60 -1.91
N TRP A 4 5.69 -4.97 -2.47
CA TRP A 4 5.38 -6.33 -2.91
C TRP A 4 4.22 -6.36 -3.93
N GLY A 5 4.07 -7.47 -4.64
CA GLY A 5 2.94 -7.72 -5.56
C GLY A 5 3.27 -7.73 -7.05
N ASP A 6 4.55 -7.73 -7.43
CA ASP A 6 5.00 -7.77 -8.82
C ASP A 6 4.34 -6.68 -9.68
N ASP A 7 3.58 -7.05 -10.71
CA ASP A 7 2.86 -6.16 -11.63
C ASP A 7 1.49 -5.69 -11.10
N ARG A 8 1.07 -6.16 -9.92
CA ARG A 8 -0.20 -5.79 -9.25
C ARG A 8 -0.13 -4.46 -8.50
N GLY A 9 1.07 -3.89 -8.36
CA GLY A 9 1.29 -2.54 -7.82
C GLY A 9 1.87 -1.66 -8.91
N LYS A 10 1.20 -0.56 -9.26
CA LYS A 10 1.70 0.37 -10.30
C LYS A 10 1.65 1.80 -9.82
N ILE A 11 2.77 2.50 -10.01
CA ILE A 11 2.86 3.94 -9.87
C ILE A 11 2.72 4.52 -11.28
N LEU A 12 1.71 5.35 -11.48
CA LEU A 12 1.36 5.95 -12.76
C LEU A 12 1.55 7.47 -12.67
N GLU A 13 1.55 8.13 -13.84
CA GLU A 13 1.56 9.59 -13.95
C GLU A 13 2.61 10.24 -13.03
N ASN A 14 3.86 9.78 -13.15
CA ASN A 14 5.02 10.29 -12.40
C ASN A 14 4.87 10.30 -10.87
N GLY A 15 3.97 9.47 -10.31
CA GLY A 15 3.77 9.38 -8.87
C GLY A 15 2.45 9.94 -8.37
N GLU A 16 1.63 10.52 -9.24
CA GLU A 16 0.33 11.07 -8.86
C GLU A 16 -0.71 9.98 -8.57
N PHE A 17 -0.64 8.85 -9.28
CA PHE A 17 -1.55 7.74 -9.10
C PHE A 17 -0.84 6.47 -8.66
N LEU A 18 -1.47 5.77 -7.72
CA LEU A 18 -1.10 4.44 -7.28
C LEU A 18 -2.29 3.51 -7.47
N THR A 19 -2.08 2.41 -8.19
CA THR A 19 -3.07 1.33 -8.30
C THR A 19 -2.54 0.07 -7.65
N LEU A 20 -3.37 -0.52 -6.78
CA LEU A 20 -3.14 -1.84 -6.17
C LEU A 20 -4.24 -2.78 -6.65
N SER A 21 -3.87 -4.01 -7.00
CA SER A 21 -4.81 -5.07 -7.36
C SER A 21 -4.59 -6.32 -6.53
N LEU A 22 -5.67 -7.05 -6.31
CA LEU A 22 -5.70 -8.36 -5.65
C LEU A 22 -6.30 -9.37 -6.61
N ASP A 23 -5.64 -10.50 -6.76
CA ASP A 23 -6.17 -11.66 -7.46
C ASP A 23 -6.06 -12.92 -6.58
N LYS A 24 -6.30 -14.10 -7.15
CA LYS A 24 -6.27 -15.36 -6.42
C LYS A 24 -4.86 -15.78 -5.98
N LEU A 25 -3.81 -15.23 -6.58
CA LEU A 25 -2.43 -15.58 -6.28
C LEU A 25 -1.87 -14.68 -5.18
N SER A 26 -2.10 -13.37 -5.29
CA SER A 26 -1.54 -12.40 -4.36
C SER A 26 -2.23 -11.03 -4.45
N GLY A 27 -2.00 -10.18 -3.45
CA GLY A 27 -2.31 -8.75 -3.52
C GLY A 27 -1.12 -7.90 -3.98
N SER A 28 -1.12 -6.64 -3.56
CA SER A 28 0.04 -5.77 -3.66
C SER A 28 0.06 -4.73 -2.54
N GLY A 29 1.22 -4.09 -2.36
CA GLY A 29 1.37 -3.03 -1.38
C GLY A 29 2.50 -2.08 -1.70
N PHE A 30 2.47 -0.94 -1.00
CA PHE A 30 3.47 0.10 -1.11
C PHE A 30 3.89 0.57 0.27
N GLN A 31 5.08 1.14 0.35
CA GLN A 31 5.58 1.84 1.53
C GLN A 31 6.21 3.17 1.13
N SER A 32 6.27 4.11 2.07
CA SER A 32 7.04 5.34 1.88
C SER A 32 8.52 5.01 1.67
N LYS A 33 9.24 5.82 0.89
CA LYS A 33 10.69 5.66 0.70
C LYS A 33 11.51 6.10 1.91
N LYS A 34 10.89 6.86 2.81
CA LYS A 34 11.50 7.46 3.99
C LYS A 34 10.60 7.19 5.19
N GLU A 35 11.23 7.09 6.35
CA GLU A 35 10.56 7.08 7.64
C GLU A 35 10.35 8.51 8.12
N TYR A 36 9.30 8.71 8.93
CA TYR A 36 8.94 10.02 9.47
C TYR A 36 8.57 9.86 10.94
N LEU A 37 9.13 10.72 11.80
CA LEU A 37 8.76 10.78 13.22
C LEU A 37 7.47 11.59 13.42
N PHE A 38 7.31 12.66 12.63
CA PHE A 38 6.12 13.49 12.57
C PHE A 38 5.78 13.76 11.11
N ALA A 39 4.52 13.59 10.73
CA ALA A 39 4.04 13.90 9.39
C ALA A 39 2.52 14.13 9.41
N LYS A 40 2.04 14.99 8.52
CA LYS A 40 0.66 14.94 8.05
C LYS A 40 0.66 14.14 6.75
N VAL A 41 -0.15 13.10 6.69
CA VAL A 41 -0.25 12.27 5.48
C VAL A 41 -1.70 12.26 5.00
N ASP A 42 -1.91 12.82 3.82
CA ASP A 42 -3.21 12.92 3.17
C ASP A 42 -3.21 11.99 1.94
N MET A 43 -4.26 11.20 1.76
CA MET A 43 -4.46 10.38 0.56
C MET A 43 -5.92 10.37 0.13
N GLN A 44 -6.14 10.46 -1.17
CA GLN A 44 -7.45 10.20 -1.77
C GLN A 44 -7.50 8.73 -2.19
N ILE A 45 -8.49 7.99 -1.68
CA ILE A 45 -8.60 6.54 -1.92
C ILE A 45 -9.94 6.26 -2.60
N LYS A 46 -9.87 5.58 -3.74
CA LYS A 46 -11.02 4.98 -4.41
C LYS A 46 -10.98 3.46 -4.20
N LEU A 47 -11.99 2.93 -3.52
CA LEU A 47 -12.09 1.49 -3.24
C LEU A 47 -12.55 0.69 -4.46
N VAL A 48 -12.29 -0.61 -4.42
CA VAL A 48 -12.73 -1.57 -5.44
C VAL A 48 -14.25 -1.53 -5.58
N PRO A 49 -14.79 -1.39 -6.81
CA PRO A 49 -16.24 -1.36 -7.02
C PRO A 49 -16.85 -2.78 -6.96
N GLY A 50 -18.16 -2.85 -6.70
CA GLY A 50 -18.92 -4.11 -6.75
C GLY A 50 -18.79 -4.96 -5.48
N ASN A 51 -18.91 -6.29 -5.63
CA ASN A 51 -18.79 -7.22 -4.50
C ASN A 51 -17.32 -7.40 -4.12
N SER A 52 -16.95 -6.87 -2.95
CA SER A 52 -15.62 -6.93 -2.38
C SER A 52 -15.56 -7.73 -1.07
N ALA A 53 -16.49 -8.66 -0.85
CA ALA A 53 -16.54 -9.47 0.36
C ALA A 53 -15.18 -10.16 0.61
N GLY A 54 -14.67 -10.04 1.84
CA GLY A 54 -13.38 -10.61 2.23
C GLY A 54 -12.14 -9.82 1.77
N THR A 55 -12.29 -8.71 1.05
CA THR A 55 -11.17 -7.83 0.67
C THR A 55 -10.91 -6.81 1.77
N VAL A 56 -9.64 -6.57 2.08
CA VAL A 56 -9.21 -5.49 2.98
C VAL A 56 -8.28 -4.55 2.23
N THR A 57 -8.60 -3.26 2.24
CA THR A 57 -7.69 -2.19 1.78
C THR A 57 -7.26 -1.39 3.00
N THR A 58 -5.95 -1.28 3.21
CA THR A 58 -5.40 -0.55 4.35
C THR A 58 -4.53 0.61 3.91
N PHE A 59 -4.57 1.68 4.71
CA PHE A 59 -3.61 2.77 4.68
C PHE A 59 -3.29 3.15 6.12
N TYR A 60 -2.05 2.96 6.53
CA TYR A 60 -1.64 3.08 7.92
C TYR A 60 -0.19 3.55 8.03
N LEU A 61 0.16 4.02 9.21
CA LEU A 61 1.53 4.32 9.62
C LEU A 61 1.98 3.25 10.62
N SER A 62 3.18 2.70 10.42
CA SER A 62 3.81 1.77 11.36
C SER A 62 5.26 2.17 11.55
N SER A 63 5.75 2.06 12.78
CA SER A 63 7.19 2.02 13.03
C SER A 63 7.68 0.58 12.83
N GLN A 64 8.95 0.41 12.45
CA GLN A 64 9.52 -0.92 12.30
C GLN A 64 9.89 -1.58 13.63
N GLY A 65 9.81 -0.84 14.75
CA GLY A 65 10.26 -1.29 16.07
C GLY A 65 11.73 -1.75 16.06
N THR A 66 12.31 -2.01 17.23
CA THR A 66 13.49 -2.87 17.29
C THR A 66 12.98 -4.28 17.06
N SER A 67 13.27 -4.88 15.90
CA SER A 67 13.12 -6.33 15.74
C SER A 67 14.07 -7.00 16.74
N MET A 68 13.55 -7.37 17.90
CA MET A 68 14.15 -8.39 18.74
C MET A 68 13.48 -9.73 18.42
N MET A 69 13.59 -10.22 17.18
CA MET A 69 13.69 -11.66 16.87
C MET A 69 14.34 -11.82 15.49
N LYS A 70 15.59 -12.30 15.51
CA LYS A 70 16.20 -13.08 14.44
C LYS A 70 15.73 -14.51 14.56
#